data_AF-A0A949EMX2-F1
#
_entry.id   AF-A0A949EMX2-F1
#
_cell.length_a   1.000
_cell.length_b   1.000
_cell.length_c   1.000
_cell.angle_alpha   90.00
_cell.angle_beta   90.00
_cell.angle_gamma   90.00
#
_symmetry.space_group_name_H-M   'P 1'
#
loop_
_entity.id
_entity.type
_entity.pdbx_description
1 polymer ?
#
loop_
_entity_poly.entity_id
_entity_poly.type
_entity_poly.pdbx_seq_one_letter_code
_entity_poly.pdbx_strand_id
1 'polypeptide(L)'
;KGNRLIVCDASIFRGPQLKNYLVKQLENVGAKEIHVRPACPPLMFPCKFCLSTRSINELAARKAIKAIEGKDIDDISEYLNAKSEKHKKMVDWIEKDLGVTTLRFQDIEDMVEAIGLPREKLCLYCWNGESPSKKEKQNAKVNKEPCLTK
;
A
#
# COMPACT_ATOMS: atom_id res chain seq x y z
N LYS A 1 19.04 20.23 -8.90
CA LYS A 1 19.18 21.06 -7.69
C LYS A 1 18.11 22.16 -7.69
N GLY A 2 17.41 22.37 -6.57
CA GLY A 2 16.37 23.41 -6.38
C GLY A 2 14.97 23.07 -6.92
N ASN A 3 14.83 21.96 -7.64
CA ASN A 3 13.58 21.59 -8.29
C ASN A 3 12.64 20.82 -7.36
N ARG A 4 11.34 20.93 -7.62
CA ARG A 4 10.28 20.10 -7.03
C ARG A 4 10.01 18.94 -7.97
N LEU A 5 10.05 17.71 -7.46
CA LEU A 5 10.02 16.49 -8.27
C LEU A 5 8.77 15.67 -7.95
N ILE A 6 8.13 15.15 -9.00
CA ILE A 6 7.10 14.12 -8.86
C ILE A 6 7.71 12.79 -9.29
N VAL A 7 7.67 11.81 -8.40
CA VAL A 7 8.12 10.44 -8.64
C VAL A 7 6.89 9.55 -8.78
N CYS A 8 6.68 9.03 -9.98
CA CYS A 8 5.66 8.01 -10.23
C CYS A 8 6.30 6.64 -10.08
N ASP A 9 5.73 5.80 -9.22
CA ASP A 9 6.20 4.42 -8.98
C ASP A 9 5.01 3.47 -9.22
N ALA A 10 5.27 2.20 -9.51
CA ALA A 10 4.21 1.22 -9.70
C ALA A 10 3.50 0.91 -8.37
N SER A 11 4.27 0.76 -7.28
CA SER A 11 3.73 0.38 -5.97
C SER A 11 4.74 0.58 -4.83
N ILE A 12 4.25 0.62 -3.58
CA ILE A 12 5.09 0.62 -2.37
C ILE A 12 4.75 -0.62 -1.54
N PHE A 13 5.63 -1.62 -1.60
CA PHE A 13 5.49 -2.84 -0.78
C PHE A 13 6.00 -2.61 0.65
N ARG A 14 7.31 -2.48 0.79
CA ARG A 14 7.99 -2.39 2.10
C ARG A 14 8.44 -0.97 2.45
N GLY A 15 8.86 -0.18 1.46
CA GLY A 15 9.38 1.19 1.62
C GLY A 15 10.92 1.39 1.55
N PRO A 16 11.80 0.47 2.03
CA PRO A 16 13.23 0.74 2.15
C PRO A 16 13.94 1.13 0.85
N GLN A 17 13.57 0.54 -0.29
CA GLN A 17 14.20 0.85 -1.57
C GLN A 17 13.96 2.32 -1.95
N LEU A 18 12.70 2.74 -1.89
CA LEU A 18 12.28 4.12 -2.15
C LEU A 18 12.95 5.09 -1.18
N LYS A 19 12.87 4.81 0.13
CA LYS A 19 13.44 5.65 1.20
C LYS A 19 14.96 5.76 1.14
N ASN A 20 15.66 4.62 1.15
CA ASN A 20 17.11 4.60 1.38
C ASN A 20 17.93 4.82 0.11
N TYR A 21 17.34 4.63 -1.07
CA TYR A 21 18.05 4.85 -2.33
C TYR A 21 17.47 6.04 -3.07
N LEU A 22 16.25 5.96 -3.59
CA LEU A 22 15.73 7.01 -4.48
C LEU A 22 15.61 8.36 -3.78
N VAL A 23 14.93 8.42 -2.63
CA VAL A 23 14.72 9.68 -1.89
C VAL A 23 16.07 10.27 -1.45
N LYS A 24 16.94 9.48 -0.82
CA LYS A 24 18.29 9.95 -0.42
C LYS A 24 19.12 10.46 -1.58
N GLN A 25 19.09 9.81 -2.74
CA GLN A 25 19.83 10.27 -3.91
C GLN A 25 19.26 11.61 -4.43
N LEU A 26 17.93 11.74 -4.47
CA LEU A 26 17.28 13.00 -4.88
C LEU A 26 17.60 14.15 -3.91
N GLU A 27 17.63 13.89 -2.61
CA GLU A 27 18.06 14.85 -1.60
C GLU A 27 19.54 15.25 -1.78
N ASN A 28 20.43 14.28 -2.02
CA ASN A 28 21.86 14.52 -2.22
C ASN A 28 22.16 15.40 -3.45
N VAL A 29 21.36 15.28 -4.53
CA VAL A 29 21.46 16.17 -5.71
C VAL A 29 20.74 17.52 -5.51
N GLY A 30 20.21 17.75 -4.31
CA GLY A 30 19.57 18.98 -3.86
C GLY A 30 18.17 19.17 -4.41
N ALA A 31 17.33 18.13 -4.45
CA ALA A 31 15.89 18.30 -4.67
C ALA A 31 15.29 19.18 -3.56
N LYS A 32 14.37 20.08 -3.93
CA LYS A 32 13.68 20.96 -2.98
C LYS A 32 12.47 20.26 -2.34
N GLU A 33 11.69 19.57 -3.17
CA GLU A 33 10.51 18.81 -2.75
C GLU A 33 10.46 17.50 -3.55
N ILE A 34 10.00 16.44 -2.90
CA ILE A 34 9.86 15.10 -3.49
C ILE A 34 8.43 14.64 -3.22
N HIS A 35 7.64 14.50 -4.28
CA HIS A 35 6.24 14.06 -4.21
C HIS A 35 6.11 12.68 -4.84
N VAL A 36 5.69 11.67 -4.08
CA VAL A 36 5.57 10.30 -4.58
C VAL A 36 4.12 9.97 -4.94
N ARG A 37 3.91 9.36 -6.11
CA ARG A 37 2.61 8.98 -6.67
C ARG A 37 2.63 7.51 -7.11
N PRO A 38 2.37 6.55 -6.20
CA PRO A 38 2.23 5.15 -6.59
C PRO A 38 0.98 4.95 -7.44
N ALA A 39 1.11 4.24 -8.56
CA ALA A 39 0.02 3.94 -9.51
C ALA A 39 -0.93 2.84 -9.01
N CYS A 40 -0.93 2.53 -7.72
CA CYS A 40 -1.83 1.58 -7.08
C CYS A 40 -2.25 2.08 -5.69
N PRO A 41 -3.31 1.51 -5.09
CA PRO A 41 -3.63 1.72 -3.67
C PRO A 41 -2.54 1.15 -2.74
N PRO A 42 -2.56 1.49 -1.44
CA PRO A 42 -1.67 0.87 -0.47
C PRO A 42 -1.88 -0.65 -0.40
N LEU A 43 -0.80 -1.43 -0.31
CA LEU A 43 -0.89 -2.87 -0.11
C LEU A 43 -1.21 -3.19 1.36
N MET A 44 -2.38 -3.79 1.59
CA MET A 44 -2.94 -4.09 2.89
C MET A 44 -2.81 -5.57 3.27
N PHE A 45 -2.74 -6.46 2.27
CA PHE A 45 -2.71 -7.90 2.45
C PHE A 45 -1.55 -8.54 1.68
N PRO A 46 -0.91 -9.59 2.23
CA PRO A 46 0.06 -10.38 1.48
C PRO A 46 -0.63 -11.11 0.32
N CYS A 47 0.04 -11.20 -0.83
CA CYS A 47 -0.50 -11.87 -2.01
C CYS A 47 -0.71 -13.38 -1.75
N LYS A 48 -1.91 -13.87 -2.08
CA LYS A 48 -2.24 -15.31 -2.07
C LYS A 48 -1.38 -16.16 -3.03
N PHE A 49 -0.82 -15.52 -4.06
CA PHE A 49 0.00 -16.15 -5.11
C PHE A 49 1.50 -15.90 -4.94
N CYS A 50 1.93 -15.35 -3.80
CA CYS A 50 3.33 -15.14 -3.44
C CYS A 50 4.08 -14.15 -4.32
N LEU A 51 3.35 -13.29 -5.04
CA LEU A 51 3.94 -12.27 -5.93
C LEU A 51 4.40 -11.02 -5.17
N SER A 52 4.05 -10.89 -3.89
CA SER A 52 4.41 -9.77 -3.00
C SER A 52 5.17 -10.26 -1.76
N THR A 53 5.23 -9.41 -0.72
CA THR A 53 5.71 -9.83 0.61
C THR A 53 4.90 -11.01 1.16
N ARG A 54 5.58 -11.92 1.87
CA ARG A 54 4.95 -13.07 2.54
C ARG A 54 4.43 -12.74 3.93
N SER A 55 5.00 -11.72 4.57
CA SER A 55 4.61 -11.28 5.91
C SER A 55 3.78 -10.00 5.84
N ILE A 56 2.63 -10.02 6.50
CA ILE A 56 1.74 -8.87 6.63
C ILE A 56 2.45 -7.68 7.30
N ASN A 57 3.34 -7.96 8.25
CA ASN A 57 4.05 -6.94 9.02
C ASN A 57 5.21 -6.29 8.25
N GLU A 58 5.52 -6.78 7.04
CA GLU A 58 6.50 -6.14 6.16
C GLU A 58 5.89 -5.02 5.32
N LEU A 59 4.57 -5.04 5.12
CA LEU A 59 3.86 -4.06 4.31
C LEU A 59 3.90 -2.69 4.97
N ALA A 60 4.23 -1.65 4.19
CA ALA A 60 4.33 -0.27 4.68
C ALA A 60 3.02 0.19 5.37
N ALA A 61 1.86 -0.11 4.76
CA ALA A 61 0.55 0.21 5.34
C ALA A 61 0.30 -0.50 6.68
N ARG A 62 0.65 -1.78 6.79
CA ARG A 62 0.45 -2.54 8.04
C ARG A 62 1.39 -2.08 9.15
N LYS A 63 2.63 -1.69 8.82
CA LYS A 63 3.54 -1.04 9.78
C LYS A 63 2.98 0.29 10.28
N ALA A 64 2.43 1.10 9.39
CA ALA A 64 1.79 2.36 9.73
C ALA A 64 0.61 2.15 10.68
N ILE A 65 -0.30 1.24 10.34
CA ILE A 65 -1.46 0.88 11.19
C ILE A 65 -0.98 0.44 12.58
N LYS A 66 -0.02 -0.48 12.64
CA LYS A 66 0.54 -0.95 13.92
C LYS A 66 1.16 0.18 14.75
N ALA A 67 1.85 1.11 14.11
CA ALA A 67 2.45 2.25 14.78
C ALA A 67 1.41 3.25 15.31
N ILE A 68 0.30 3.45 14.58
CA ILE A 68 -0.80 4.35 14.97
C ILE A 68 -1.62 3.75 16.12
N GLU A 69 -1.92 2.46 16.05
CA GLU A 69 -2.80 1.76 16.99
C GLU A 69 -2.03 1.17 18.19
N GLY A 70 -0.70 1.12 18.12
CA GLY A 70 0.19 0.54 19.13
C GLY A 70 0.22 -0.99 19.16
N LYS A 71 -0.60 -1.66 18.33
CA LYS A 71 -0.69 -3.12 18.24
C LYS A 71 -1.17 -3.57 16.86
N ASP A 72 -1.02 -4.85 16.59
CA ASP A 72 -1.67 -5.46 15.43
C ASP A 72 -3.19 -5.52 15.66
N ILE A 73 -3.96 -5.09 14.65
CA ILE A 73 -5.42 -5.15 14.65
C ILE A 73 -5.92 -6.01 13.48
N ASP A 74 -7.05 -6.68 13.71
CA ASP A 74 -7.70 -7.54 12.72
C ASP A 74 -8.62 -6.72 11.79
N ASP A 75 -9.46 -5.86 12.37
CA ASP A 75 -10.35 -5.00 11.60
C ASP A 75 -9.64 -3.74 11.11
N ILE A 76 -9.37 -3.71 9.81
CA ILE A 76 -8.77 -2.57 9.11
C ILE A 76 -9.74 -1.89 8.15
N SER A 77 -11.05 -2.14 8.26
CA SER A 77 -12.08 -1.64 7.34
C SER A 77 -11.99 -0.12 7.13
N GLU A 78 -11.81 0.66 8.19
CA GLU A 78 -11.61 2.10 8.10
C GLU A 78 -10.33 2.46 7.30
N TYR A 79 -9.24 1.71 7.46
CA TYR A 79 -8.00 1.95 6.71
C TYR A 79 -8.13 1.58 5.22
N LEU A 80 -9.07 0.72 4.82
CA LEU A 80 -9.34 0.40 3.42
C LEU A 80 -10.08 1.53 2.69
N ASN A 81 -10.81 2.37 3.42
CA ASN A 81 -11.56 3.48 2.85
C ASN A 81 -10.67 4.71 2.67
N ALA A 82 -10.35 5.07 1.43
CA ALA A 82 -9.52 6.22 1.08
C ALA A 82 -10.03 7.58 1.62
N LYS A 83 -11.32 7.67 1.96
CA LYS A 83 -11.96 8.88 2.49
C LYS A 83 -11.97 8.94 4.01
N SER A 84 -11.49 7.92 4.72
CA SER A 84 -11.50 7.90 6.18
C SER A 84 -10.30 8.65 6.76
N GLU A 85 -10.49 9.19 7.97
CA GLU A 85 -9.40 9.82 8.73
C GLU A 85 -8.30 8.82 9.10
N LYS A 86 -8.64 7.55 9.34
CA LYS A 86 -7.64 6.50 9.61
C LYS A 86 -6.78 6.21 8.40
N HIS A 87 -7.36 6.12 7.20
CA HIS A 87 -6.60 5.95 5.98
C HIS A 87 -5.64 7.13 5.75
N LYS A 88 -6.12 8.36 5.92
CA LYS A 88 -5.28 9.56 5.83
C LYS A 88 -4.11 9.51 6.80
N LYS A 89 -4.36 9.21 8.08
CA LYS A 89 -3.29 9.07 9.10
C LYS A 89 -2.26 8.00 8.74
N MET A 90 -2.71 6.88 8.16
CA MET A 90 -1.82 5.82 7.68
C MET A 90 -0.94 6.31 6.53
N VAL A 91 -1.50 7.02 5.55
CA VAL A 91 -0.73 7.60 4.44
C VAL A 91 0.25 8.67 4.94
N ASP A 92 -0.18 9.56 5.84
CA ASP A 92 0.67 10.58 6.47
C ASP A 92 1.84 9.95 7.24
N TRP A 93 1.61 8.82 7.90
CA TRP A 93 2.67 8.07 8.57
C TRP A 93 3.67 7.51 7.56
N ILE A 94 3.20 6.91 6.46
CA ILE A 94 4.09 6.37 5.42
C ILE A 94 4.88 7.50 4.76
N GLU A 95 4.25 8.65 4.48
CA GLU A 95 4.90 9.85 3.94
C GLU A 95 6.08 10.28 4.81
N LYS A 96 5.85 10.39 6.12
CA LYS A 96 6.88 10.74 7.11
C LYS A 96 7.98 9.68 7.21
N ASP A 97 7.62 8.39 7.22
CA ASP A 97 8.61 7.32 7.26
C ASP A 97 9.50 7.34 6.00
N LEU A 98 8.93 7.61 4.82
CA LEU A 98 9.70 7.71 3.57
C LEU A 98 10.55 8.98 3.50
N GLY A 99 10.24 10.02 4.27
CA GLY A 99 10.92 11.31 4.24
C GLY A 99 10.59 12.13 2.98
N VAL A 100 9.39 12.00 2.44
CA VAL A 100 8.97 12.70 1.22
C VAL A 100 8.05 13.87 1.55
N THR A 101 7.97 14.86 0.65
CA THR A 101 7.16 16.07 0.85
C THR A 101 5.67 15.79 0.79
N THR A 102 5.23 14.96 -0.16
CA THR A 102 3.85 14.47 -0.19
C THR A 102 3.77 13.05 -0.74
N LEU A 103 2.87 12.23 -0.23
CA LEU A 103 2.53 10.91 -0.74
C LEU A 103 1.04 10.85 -1.09
N ARG A 104 0.72 10.35 -2.28
CA ARG A 104 -0.67 10.09 -2.68
C ARG A 104 -0.74 8.81 -3.50
N PHE A 105 -1.46 7.83 -2.99
CA PHE A 105 -1.76 6.59 -3.70
C PHE A 105 -2.90 6.81 -4.71
N GLN A 106 -2.91 5.98 -5.75
CA GLN A 106 -4.03 5.87 -6.68
C GLN A 106 -5.25 5.28 -5.97
N ASP A 107 -6.45 5.75 -6.31
CA ASP A 107 -7.70 5.13 -5.84
C ASP A 107 -7.93 3.77 -6.50
N ILE A 108 -8.58 2.85 -5.79
CA ILE A 108 -8.82 1.50 -6.29
C ILE A 108 -9.83 1.48 -7.42
N GLU A 109 -10.85 2.34 -7.39
CA GLU A 109 -11.86 2.43 -8.44
C GLU A 109 -11.26 3.08 -9.69
N ASP A 110 -10.48 4.15 -9.55
CA ASP A 110 -9.76 4.77 -10.66
C ASP A 110 -8.77 3.77 -11.32
N MET A 111 -8.11 2.93 -10.51
CA MET A 111 -7.21 1.89 -11.02
C MET A 111 -7.97 0.81 -11.80
N VAL A 112 -9.12 0.36 -11.28
CA VAL A 112 -9.99 -0.62 -11.97
C VAL A 112 -10.51 -0.07 -13.29
N GLU A 113 -10.97 1.19 -13.29
CA GLU A 113 -11.41 1.89 -14.50
C GLU A 113 -10.28 1.96 -15.54
N ALA A 114 -9.08 2.36 -15.12
CA ALA A 114 -7.92 2.47 -16.02
C ALA A 114 -7.49 1.13 -16.63
N ILE A 115 -7.67 0.01 -15.92
CA ILE A 115 -7.39 -1.34 -16.44
C ILE A 115 -8.41 -1.74 -17.54
N GLY A 116 -9.65 -1.24 -17.46
CA GLY A 116 -10.68 -1.48 -18.48
C GLY A 116 -11.30 -2.88 -18.46
N LEU A 117 -11.10 -3.64 -17.38
CA LEU A 117 -11.71 -4.97 -17.18
C LEU A 117 -12.81 -4.92 -16.10
N PRO A 118 -13.85 -5.77 -16.20
CA PRO A 118 -14.85 -5.88 -15.13
C PRO A 118 -14.20 -6.20 -13.78
N ARG A 119 -14.63 -5.51 -12.73
CA ARG A 119 -14.05 -5.63 -11.37
C ARG A 119 -14.01 -7.07 -10.88
N GLU A 120 -15.06 -7.83 -11.14
CA GLU A 120 -15.22 -9.23 -10.75
C GLU A 120 -14.21 -10.17 -11.44
N LYS A 121 -13.55 -9.72 -12.51
CA LYS A 121 -12.47 -10.45 -13.19
C LYS A 121 -11.08 -10.06 -12.70
N LEU A 122 -10.97 -9.08 -11.80
CA LEU A 122 -9.70 -8.59 -11.26
C LEU A 122 -9.46 -9.12 -9.84
N CYS A 123 -8.25 -9.61 -9.59
CA CYS A 123 -7.81 -9.91 -8.23
C CYS A 123 -7.40 -8.63 -7.51
N LEU A 124 -8.20 -8.17 -6.56
CA LEU A 124 -7.94 -6.97 -5.77
C LEU A 124 -7.40 -7.26 -4.36
N TYR A 125 -7.09 -8.53 -4.09
CA TYR A 125 -6.86 -9.05 -2.74
C TYR A 125 -5.78 -8.30 -1.97
N CYS A 126 -4.68 -7.96 -2.65
CA CYS A 126 -3.55 -7.26 -2.02
C CYS A 126 -3.95 -5.89 -1.46
N TRP A 127 -4.97 -5.24 -2.02
CA TRP A 127 -5.40 -3.90 -1.64
C TRP A 127 -6.60 -3.93 -0.70
N ASN A 128 -7.61 -4.77 -0.96
CA ASN A 128 -8.87 -4.75 -0.20
C ASN A 128 -9.35 -6.13 0.31
N GLY A 129 -8.60 -7.21 0.06
CA GLY A 129 -8.96 -8.57 0.50
C GLY A 129 -9.97 -9.28 -0.40
N GLU A 130 -10.42 -8.69 -1.51
CA GLU A 130 -11.38 -9.29 -2.45
C GLU A 130 -10.68 -10.09 -3.57
N SER A 131 -11.26 -11.21 -3.99
CA SER A 131 -10.74 -12.01 -5.11
C SER A 131 -11.89 -12.62 -5.94
N PRO A 132 -11.76 -12.74 -7.28
CA PRO A 132 -12.79 -13.27 -8.17
C PRO A 132 -13.38 -14.61 -7.73
N SER A 133 -12.56 -15.46 -7.12
CA SER A 133 -12.94 -16.82 -6.71
C SER A 133 -13.72 -16.92 -5.39
N LYS A 134 -14.07 -15.81 -4.71
CA LYS A 134 -14.80 -15.86 -3.43
C LYS A 134 -16.17 -15.16 -3.50
N LYS A 135 -17.19 -15.91 -3.92
CA LYS A 135 -18.56 -15.83 -3.35
C LYS A 135 -18.72 -16.69 -2.09
N GLU A 136 -17.62 -17.09 -1.45
CA GLU A 136 -17.65 -17.94 -0.25
C GLU A 136 -17.30 -17.16 1.02
N LYS A 137 -18.38 -16.81 1.74
CA LYS A 137 -18.55 -16.65 3.19
C LYS A 137 -17.55 -15.77 3.96
N GLN A 138 -18.11 -14.69 4.50
CA GLN A 138 -17.65 -14.01 5.73
C GLN A 138 -17.29 -15.06 6.81
N ASN A 139 -16.25 -14.79 7.60
CA ASN A 139 -15.65 -15.62 8.66
C ASN A 139 -14.37 -16.41 8.30
N ALA A 140 -13.48 -15.84 7.49
CA ALA A 140 -12.09 -16.27 7.53
C ALA A 140 -11.40 -15.57 8.71
N LYS A 141 -11.27 -16.27 9.84
CA LYS A 141 -10.19 -16.02 10.81
C LYS A 141 -8.93 -15.73 10.01
N VAL A 142 -8.15 -14.72 10.40
CA VAL A 142 -6.84 -14.41 9.82
C VAL A 142 -5.91 -15.60 10.10
N ASN A 143 -6.12 -16.70 9.38
CA ASN A 143 -5.34 -17.90 9.48
C ASN A 143 -4.04 -17.61 8.74
N LYS A 144 -2.97 -17.76 9.51
CA LYS A 144 -1.56 -17.75 9.11
C LYS A 144 -1.25 -18.93 8.17
N GLU A 145 -2.05 -19.17 7.14
CA GLU A 145 -1.63 -20.12 6.11
C GLU A 145 -0.64 -19.38 5.21
N PRO A 146 0.65 -19.79 5.24
CA PRO A 146 1.62 -19.22 4.34
C PRO A 146 1.15 -19.46 2.92
N CYS A 147 1.47 -18.48 2.08
CA CYS A 147 1.22 -18.50 0.67
C CYS A 147 1.28 -19.90 0.07
N LEU A 148 0.18 -20.35 -0.57
CA LEU A 148 -0.06 -21.72 -1.06
C LEU A 148 1.25 -22.36 -1.53
N THR A 149 1.92 -23.08 -0.64
CA THR A 149 3.11 -23.84 -0.96
C THR A 149 2.65 -25.01 -1.80
N LYS A 150 3.07 -25.04 -3.07
CA LYS A 150 3.32 -26.33 -3.69
C LYS A 150 4.43 -27.05 -2.92
#